data_AF-F0Y8A8-F1
#
_entry.id   AF-F0Y8A8-F1
#
_cell.length_a   1.000
_cell.length_b   1.000
_cell.length_c   1.000
_cell.angle_alpha   90.00
_cell.angle_beta   90.00
_cell.angle_gamma   90.00
#
_symmetry.space_group_name_H-M   'P 1'
#
loop_
_entity.id
_entity.type
_entity.pdbx_description
1 polymer ?
#
loop_
_entity_poly.entity_id
_entity_poly.type
_entity_poly.pdbx_seq_one_letter_code
_entity_poly.pdbx_strand_id
1 'polypeptide(L)'
;MSKWVRREIRDLSAHDRERFLNALHTLWFTDTATGQLAFNSTKYKGAEYFIRKHLYGAASTECDHWHDNAGLMTHHMAFTLELEQSLQAINADISVPYWEYSLDAQIYGTSWQDSFIFGEGYFGEASPTNVEHTVATGRWAYTPIMANAREYSNITNQWGLLRSPWNQDPVPYVQRHKKILGDGNYQPTFPGCSDFDEAFTTTSFSTITPYLNGLTHGPVHLMIGGQWHQNSSGAERFWANEESNFLLMSKVLWRHGFVRCDDTCTEGETDLKDCTCTCPAEYLERFTPYEILTTETGILHWLSSYSLGKVYYDAADELYHIAGYTKEQEMKAWGAVYEAMCDPGWTGEMFTSGAPADPVFFVIHTTAERFLWTRILNSLESPEKWPFDQTWGYDHDVSTPSDYGEVCHWEGVEGTLKLPTCNKATCAGHDENDVLPFGDFISGEDDAWPYYTNKKFWKMMQPTSEKLPYTYDTFSYPWCSDLGYDWSA
;
A
#
# COMPACT_ATOMS: atom_id res chain seq x y z
N MET A 1 -18.36 -15.97 23.35
CA MET A 1 -18.38 -15.06 22.18
C MET A 1 -18.46 -15.93 20.93
N SER A 2 -19.37 -15.65 20.00
CA SER A 2 -19.39 -16.34 18.70
C SER A 2 -18.37 -15.66 17.78
N LYS A 3 -17.54 -16.43 17.05
CA LYS A 3 -16.55 -15.90 16.11
C LYS A 3 -17.15 -15.84 14.70
N TRP A 4 -16.86 -14.78 13.96
CA TRP A 4 -17.12 -14.73 12.52
C TRP A 4 -16.17 -15.67 11.76
N VAL A 5 -16.58 -16.12 10.57
CA VAL A 5 -15.75 -16.98 9.72
C VAL A 5 -15.56 -16.31 8.36
N ARG A 6 -14.34 -15.82 8.12
CA ARG A 6 -13.90 -15.31 6.82
C ARG A 6 -13.68 -16.49 5.89
N ARG A 7 -14.23 -16.38 4.68
CA ARG A 7 -14.23 -17.42 3.65
C ARG A 7 -13.68 -16.86 2.35
N GLU A 8 -13.15 -17.72 1.50
CA GLU A 8 -12.67 -17.30 0.19
C GLU A 8 -13.84 -16.79 -0.67
N ILE A 9 -13.64 -15.69 -1.37
CA ILE A 9 -14.71 -14.99 -2.08
C ILE A 9 -15.34 -15.82 -3.23
N ARG A 10 -14.61 -16.76 -3.84
CA ARG A 10 -15.13 -17.72 -4.84
C ARG A 10 -16.03 -18.78 -4.21
N ASP A 11 -15.77 -19.14 -2.96
CA ASP A 11 -16.49 -20.20 -2.24
C ASP A 11 -17.74 -19.69 -1.51
N LEU A 12 -17.95 -18.37 -1.47
CA LEU A 12 -19.19 -17.79 -0.97
C LEU A 12 -20.40 -18.25 -1.80
N SER A 13 -21.49 -18.56 -1.10
CA SER A 13 -22.79 -18.72 -1.76
C SER A 13 -23.16 -17.43 -2.48
N ALA A 14 -23.94 -17.52 -3.56
CA ALA A 14 -24.41 -16.33 -4.28
C ALA A 14 -25.10 -15.33 -3.32
N HIS A 15 -25.89 -15.83 -2.36
CA HIS A 15 -26.54 -15.00 -1.36
C HIS A 15 -25.54 -14.27 -0.44
N ASP A 16 -24.55 -14.96 0.10
CA ASP A 16 -23.55 -14.36 1.00
C ASP A 16 -22.65 -13.37 0.25
N ARG A 17 -22.26 -13.71 -0.99
CA ARG A 17 -21.50 -12.83 -1.88
C ARG A 17 -22.25 -11.54 -2.17
N GLU A 18 -23.52 -11.63 -2.60
CA GLU A 18 -24.32 -10.43 -2.89
C GLU A 18 -24.58 -9.61 -1.62
N ARG A 19 -24.77 -10.26 -0.47
CA ARG A 19 -24.90 -9.57 0.82
C ARG A 19 -23.66 -8.72 1.12
N PHE A 20 -22.47 -9.30 1.00
CA PHE A 20 -21.20 -8.60 1.21
C PHE A 20 -21.02 -7.45 0.20
N LEU A 21 -21.10 -7.75 -1.10
CA LEU A 21 -20.83 -6.75 -2.15
C LEU A 21 -21.85 -5.62 -2.17
N ASN A 22 -23.12 -5.87 -1.82
CA ASN A 22 -24.14 -4.82 -1.72
C ASN A 22 -23.92 -3.91 -0.50
N ALA A 23 -23.51 -4.49 0.64
CA ALA A 23 -23.18 -3.70 1.82
C ALA A 23 -21.92 -2.85 1.59
N LEU A 24 -20.88 -3.43 0.97
CA LEU A 24 -19.67 -2.70 0.59
C LEU A 24 -20.00 -1.56 -0.38
N HIS A 25 -20.80 -1.83 -1.41
CA HIS A 25 -21.26 -0.78 -2.32
C HIS A 25 -22.04 0.32 -1.58
N THR A 26 -22.94 -0.06 -0.68
CA THR A 26 -23.67 0.93 0.14
C THR A 26 -22.71 1.81 0.95
N LEU A 27 -21.62 1.24 1.48
CA LEU A 27 -20.59 1.95 2.24
C LEU A 27 -19.80 2.95 1.37
N TRP A 28 -19.54 2.64 0.10
CA TRP A 28 -18.81 3.53 -0.81
C TRP A 28 -19.65 4.68 -1.37
N PHE A 29 -20.97 4.49 -1.47
CA PHE A 29 -21.88 5.46 -2.07
C PHE A 29 -22.76 6.19 -1.05
N THR A 30 -22.50 6.01 0.25
CA THR A 30 -23.19 6.72 1.33
C THR A 30 -22.13 7.27 2.28
N ASP A 31 -22.10 8.59 2.46
CA ASP A 31 -21.15 9.23 3.37
C ASP A 31 -21.41 8.83 4.83
N THR A 32 -20.40 8.98 5.68
CA THR A 32 -20.46 8.62 7.10
C THR A 32 -21.65 9.25 7.82
N ALA A 33 -21.92 10.54 7.62
CA ALA A 33 -22.98 11.21 8.37
C ALA A 33 -24.37 10.67 7.96
N THR A 34 -24.60 10.53 6.66
CA THR A 34 -25.84 9.96 6.11
C THR A 34 -26.03 8.51 6.56
N GLY A 35 -25.01 7.67 6.48
CA GLY A 35 -25.13 6.26 6.84
C GLY A 35 -25.26 6.03 8.35
N GLN A 36 -24.60 6.83 9.20
CA GLN A 36 -24.81 6.75 10.65
C GLN A 36 -26.27 7.03 11.03
N LEU A 37 -26.91 7.98 10.36
CA LEU A 37 -28.35 8.27 10.53
C LEU A 37 -29.21 7.14 9.96
N ALA A 38 -28.90 6.66 8.75
CA ALA A 38 -29.70 5.64 8.05
C ALA A 38 -29.70 4.29 8.78
N PHE A 39 -28.55 3.89 9.34
CA PHE A 39 -28.37 2.60 10.02
C PHE A 39 -28.45 2.71 11.56
N ASN A 40 -28.67 3.91 12.09
CA ASN A 40 -28.74 4.19 13.53
C ASN A 40 -27.57 3.59 14.30
N SER A 41 -26.34 3.79 13.80
CA SER A 41 -25.14 3.19 14.35
C SER A 41 -23.94 4.10 14.18
N THR A 42 -23.27 4.45 15.28
CA THR A 42 -22.04 5.25 15.26
C THR A 42 -20.84 4.46 14.70
N LYS A 43 -20.96 3.13 14.61
CA LYS A 43 -19.98 2.24 13.99
C LYS A 43 -19.94 2.39 12.48
N TYR A 44 -21.02 2.84 11.85
CA TYR A 44 -21.00 3.09 10.42
C TYR A 44 -19.99 4.20 10.07
N LYS A 45 -19.14 3.91 9.10
CA LYS A 45 -18.19 4.82 8.46
C LYS A 45 -18.28 4.61 6.94
N GLY A 46 -18.39 5.69 6.18
CA GLY A 46 -18.38 5.66 4.72
C GLY A 46 -16.95 5.57 4.17
N ALA A 47 -16.80 5.37 2.86
CA ALA A 47 -15.49 5.21 2.23
C ALA A 47 -14.55 6.39 2.48
N GLU A 48 -15.07 7.63 2.52
CA GLU A 48 -14.27 8.83 2.75
C GLU A 48 -13.55 8.83 4.11
N TYR A 49 -14.15 8.19 5.13
CA TYR A 49 -13.51 8.01 6.42
C TYR A 49 -12.30 7.08 6.30
N PHE A 50 -12.46 5.93 5.65
CA PHE A 50 -11.40 4.93 5.49
C PHE A 50 -10.24 5.46 4.66
N ILE A 51 -10.54 6.12 3.53
CA ILE A 51 -9.53 6.73 2.66
C ILE A 51 -8.72 7.78 3.44
N ARG A 52 -9.39 8.71 4.13
CA ARG A 52 -8.69 9.74 4.94
C ARG A 52 -7.84 9.12 6.04
N LYS A 53 -8.35 8.11 6.73
CA LYS A 53 -7.62 7.46 7.83
C LYS A 53 -6.32 6.82 7.35
N HIS A 54 -6.38 6.15 6.20
CA HIS A 54 -5.20 5.54 5.59
C HIS A 54 -4.22 6.58 5.03
N LEU A 55 -4.71 7.68 4.46
CA LEU A 55 -3.87 8.82 4.07
C LEU A 55 -3.12 9.40 5.27
N TYR A 56 -3.77 9.58 6.43
CA TYR A 56 -3.08 10.00 7.66
C TYR A 56 -2.04 8.99 8.13
N GLY A 57 -2.28 7.70 7.90
CA GLY A 57 -1.34 6.64 8.22
C GLY A 57 -0.12 6.58 7.33
N ALA A 58 -0.22 6.94 6.05
CA ALA A 58 0.82 6.58 5.07
C ALA A 58 1.26 7.68 4.10
N ALA A 59 0.51 8.79 4.05
CA ALA A 59 0.81 9.95 3.22
C ALA A 59 1.26 11.17 4.05
N SER A 60 1.67 10.95 5.31
CA SER A 60 2.32 12.00 6.11
C SER A 60 3.66 12.41 5.47
N THR A 61 3.99 13.69 5.56
CA THR A 61 5.26 14.26 5.08
C THR A 61 6.45 13.78 5.89
N GLU A 62 6.23 13.30 7.11
CA GLU A 62 7.30 12.89 8.03
C GLU A 62 7.85 11.49 7.75
N CYS A 63 6.96 10.50 7.61
CA CYS A 63 7.27 9.09 7.33
C CYS A 63 5.99 8.29 7.03
N ASP A 64 6.10 6.96 6.84
CA ASP A 64 4.97 6.04 6.70
C ASP A 64 4.70 5.35 8.03
N HIS A 65 3.52 5.51 8.61
CA HIS A 65 3.19 4.96 9.93
C HIS A 65 2.55 3.57 9.85
N TRP A 66 2.14 3.12 8.66
CA TRP A 66 1.21 1.98 8.51
C TRP A 66 1.74 0.84 7.66
N HIS A 67 2.78 1.05 6.84
CA HIS A 67 3.22 0.03 5.86
C HIS A 67 4.55 -0.66 6.18
N ASP A 68 5.35 -0.12 7.10
CA ASP A 68 6.69 -0.66 7.35
C ASP A 68 6.72 -1.71 8.47
N ASN A 69 7.50 -2.77 8.24
CA ASN A 69 7.76 -3.89 9.16
C ASN A 69 6.51 -4.35 9.98
N ALA A 70 6.67 -4.55 11.29
CA ALA A 70 5.68 -5.16 12.17
C ALA A 70 4.39 -4.34 12.32
N GLY A 71 4.45 -3.02 12.08
CA GLY A 71 3.30 -2.14 12.10
C GLY A 71 2.31 -2.44 10.97
N LEU A 72 2.76 -2.98 9.83
CA LEU A 72 1.90 -3.31 8.69
C LEU A 72 0.69 -4.16 9.09
N MET A 73 0.98 -5.29 9.74
CA MET A 73 -0.03 -6.31 9.96
C MET A 73 -1.07 -5.86 10.99
N THR A 74 -0.63 -5.27 12.10
CA THR A 74 -1.56 -4.77 13.14
C THR A 74 -2.45 -3.65 12.61
N HIS A 75 -1.92 -2.72 11.81
CA HIS A 75 -2.72 -1.66 11.20
C HIS A 75 -3.76 -2.22 10.23
N HIS A 76 -3.37 -3.07 9.29
CA HIS A 76 -4.29 -3.57 8.27
C HIS A 76 -5.32 -4.57 8.79
N MET A 77 -4.96 -5.39 9.78
CA MET A 77 -5.90 -6.26 10.49
C MET A 77 -6.94 -5.43 11.26
N ALA A 78 -6.52 -4.36 11.95
CA ALA A 78 -7.42 -3.46 12.68
C ALA A 78 -8.31 -2.65 11.72
N PHE A 79 -7.74 -2.14 10.63
CA PHE A 79 -8.45 -1.38 9.61
C PHE A 79 -9.52 -2.22 8.91
N THR A 80 -9.20 -3.48 8.57
CA THR A 80 -10.17 -4.42 8.00
C THR A 80 -11.27 -4.78 9.00
N LEU A 81 -10.95 -4.94 10.28
CA LEU A 81 -11.95 -5.18 11.33
C LEU A 81 -12.87 -3.97 11.55
N GLU A 82 -12.35 -2.75 11.44
CA GLU A 82 -13.16 -1.52 11.51
C GLU A 82 -14.12 -1.39 10.32
N LEU A 83 -13.67 -1.76 9.11
CA LEU A 83 -14.54 -1.89 7.95
C LEU A 83 -15.62 -2.95 8.22
N GLU A 84 -15.24 -4.13 8.68
CA GLU A 84 -16.17 -5.22 8.97
C GLU A 84 -17.27 -4.78 9.94
N GLN A 85 -16.93 -4.05 11.00
CA GLN A 85 -17.92 -3.49 11.93
C GLN A 85 -18.81 -2.40 11.32
N SER A 86 -18.28 -1.64 10.36
CA SER A 86 -19.08 -0.68 9.58
C SER A 86 -20.07 -1.41 8.67
N LEU A 87 -19.66 -2.51 8.03
CA LEU A 87 -20.55 -3.37 7.24
C LEU A 87 -21.59 -4.07 8.12
N GLN A 88 -21.23 -4.47 9.33
CA GLN A 88 -22.13 -5.09 10.29
C GLN A 88 -23.21 -4.12 10.81
N ALA A 89 -22.97 -2.81 10.76
CA ALA A 89 -24.01 -1.81 11.00
C ALA A 89 -25.11 -1.85 9.91
N ILE A 90 -24.76 -2.23 8.68
CA ILE A 90 -25.70 -2.42 7.56
C ILE A 90 -26.37 -3.80 7.67
N ASN A 91 -25.58 -4.84 7.89
CA ASN A 91 -26.04 -6.21 8.03
C ASN A 91 -25.11 -7.00 8.97
N ALA A 92 -25.63 -7.33 10.15
CA ALA A 92 -24.86 -7.97 11.21
C ALA A 92 -24.28 -9.33 10.85
N ASP A 93 -24.77 -10.03 9.82
CA ASP A 93 -24.28 -11.35 9.42
C ASP A 93 -22.99 -11.31 8.56
N ILE A 94 -22.47 -10.12 8.26
CA ILE A 94 -21.34 -9.96 7.34
C ILE A 94 -20.01 -10.23 8.05
N SER A 95 -19.14 -10.94 7.35
CA SER A 95 -17.70 -10.96 7.57
C SER A 95 -16.98 -10.69 6.25
N VAL A 96 -15.83 -10.03 6.31
CA VAL A 96 -15.03 -9.70 5.14
C VAL A 96 -14.41 -10.99 4.57
N PRO A 97 -14.64 -11.34 3.30
CA PRO A 97 -14.02 -12.49 2.68
C PRO A 97 -12.55 -12.21 2.35
N TYR A 98 -11.82 -13.26 2.02
CA TYR A 98 -10.46 -13.14 1.47
C TYR A 98 -10.42 -13.54 -0.01
N TRP A 99 -9.45 -12.99 -0.73
CA TRP A 99 -9.17 -13.31 -2.14
C TRP A 99 -7.82 -14.01 -2.26
N GLU A 100 -7.82 -15.28 -2.65
CA GLU A 100 -6.59 -16.05 -2.84
C GLU A 100 -5.91 -15.72 -4.17
N TYR A 101 -5.23 -14.59 -4.25
CA TYR A 101 -4.52 -14.17 -5.47
C TYR A 101 -3.35 -15.09 -5.85
N SER A 102 -2.83 -15.92 -4.94
CA SER A 102 -1.84 -16.97 -5.27
C SER A 102 -2.44 -18.13 -6.06
N LEU A 103 -3.72 -18.45 -5.83
CA LEU A 103 -4.46 -19.38 -6.68
C LEU A 103 -4.79 -18.73 -8.02
N ASP A 104 -5.09 -17.43 -8.05
CA ASP A 104 -5.27 -16.71 -9.31
C ASP A 104 -3.98 -16.66 -10.14
N ALA A 105 -2.82 -16.54 -9.49
CA ALA A 105 -1.52 -16.66 -10.15
C ALA A 105 -1.36 -18.02 -10.85
N GLN A 106 -1.82 -19.10 -10.22
CA GLN A 106 -1.79 -20.45 -10.81
C GLN A 106 -2.81 -20.64 -11.94
N ILE A 107 -4.03 -20.09 -11.80
CA ILE A 107 -5.10 -20.25 -12.79
C ILE A 107 -4.85 -19.39 -14.04
N TYR A 108 -4.50 -18.12 -13.83
CA TYR A 108 -4.46 -17.12 -14.89
C TYR A 108 -3.04 -16.77 -15.35
N GLY A 109 -2.03 -16.93 -14.48
CA GLY A 109 -0.64 -16.60 -14.78
C GLY A 109 -0.50 -15.18 -15.36
N THR A 110 0.04 -15.10 -16.58
CA THR A 110 0.24 -13.82 -17.27
C THR A 110 -1.04 -13.08 -17.65
N SER A 111 -2.18 -13.75 -17.56
CA SER A 111 -3.50 -13.20 -17.88
C SER A 111 -4.28 -12.87 -16.61
N TRP A 112 -3.59 -12.48 -15.53
CA TRP A 112 -4.18 -12.19 -14.21
C TRP A 112 -5.36 -11.21 -14.25
N GLN A 113 -5.42 -10.32 -15.24
CA GLN A 113 -6.54 -9.39 -15.45
C GLN A 113 -7.86 -10.10 -15.75
N ASP A 114 -7.79 -11.33 -16.24
CA ASP A 114 -8.96 -12.17 -16.55
C ASP A 114 -9.54 -12.85 -15.31
N SER A 115 -8.98 -12.60 -14.11
CA SER A 115 -9.52 -13.11 -12.87
C SER A 115 -10.99 -12.72 -12.70
N PHE A 116 -11.80 -13.68 -12.22
CA PHE A 116 -13.21 -13.48 -11.88
C PHE A 116 -13.44 -12.27 -10.97
N ILE A 117 -12.44 -11.90 -10.14
CA ILE A 117 -12.51 -10.78 -9.20
C ILE A 117 -12.75 -9.45 -9.94
N PHE A 118 -12.28 -9.36 -11.19
CA PHE A 118 -12.41 -8.18 -12.05
C PHE A 118 -13.66 -8.22 -12.95
N GLY A 119 -14.56 -9.18 -12.74
CA GLY A 119 -15.85 -9.22 -13.42
C GLY A 119 -16.77 -8.07 -12.97
N GLU A 120 -17.68 -7.65 -13.86
CA GLU A 120 -18.63 -6.55 -13.59
C GLU A 120 -19.53 -6.79 -12.36
N GLY A 121 -19.84 -8.05 -12.03
CA GLY A 121 -20.59 -8.42 -10.83
C GLY A 121 -19.77 -8.39 -9.53
N TYR A 122 -18.44 -8.38 -9.64
CA TYR A 122 -17.46 -8.35 -8.56
C TYR A 122 -16.86 -6.93 -8.43
N PHE A 123 -15.56 -6.74 -8.66
CA PHE A 123 -14.84 -5.47 -8.44
C PHE A 123 -14.60 -4.65 -9.72
N GLY A 124 -15.11 -5.08 -10.86
CA GLY A 124 -14.96 -4.36 -12.14
C GLY A 124 -13.58 -4.52 -12.78
N GLU A 125 -13.42 -4.02 -14.00
CA GLU A 125 -12.25 -4.27 -14.86
C GLU A 125 -10.92 -3.94 -14.18
N ALA A 126 -9.91 -4.79 -14.39
CA ALA A 126 -8.57 -4.65 -13.79
C ALA A 126 -7.75 -3.49 -14.37
N SER A 127 -8.01 -3.12 -15.62
CA SER A 127 -7.25 -2.10 -16.35
C SER A 127 -8.10 -1.50 -17.48
N PRO A 128 -9.04 -0.59 -17.16
CA PRO A 128 -9.88 0.07 -18.15
C PRO A 128 -9.12 0.71 -19.31
N THR A 129 -9.72 0.66 -20.50
CA THR A 129 -9.11 1.15 -21.75
C THR A 129 -9.60 2.54 -22.18
N ASN A 130 -10.50 3.16 -21.41
CA ASN A 130 -10.87 4.56 -21.61
C ASN A 130 -9.67 5.49 -21.30
N VAL A 131 -9.75 6.74 -21.77
CA VAL A 131 -8.66 7.71 -21.72
C VAL A 131 -8.22 7.97 -20.28
N GLU A 132 -9.18 7.99 -19.36
CA GLU A 132 -8.97 8.26 -17.95
C GLU A 132 -8.59 7.01 -17.15
N HIS A 133 -8.56 5.81 -17.71
CA HIS A 133 -8.39 4.55 -16.96
C HIS A 133 -9.41 4.34 -15.81
N THR A 134 -10.54 5.06 -15.85
CA THR A 134 -11.61 4.97 -14.85
C THR A 134 -12.34 3.63 -14.96
N VAL A 135 -12.67 3.01 -13.83
CA VAL A 135 -13.58 1.86 -13.83
C VAL A 135 -14.97 2.36 -14.26
N ALA A 136 -15.36 2.08 -15.50
CA ALA A 136 -16.53 2.71 -16.15
C ALA A 136 -17.76 1.78 -16.30
N THR A 137 -17.63 0.50 -15.97
CA THR A 137 -18.72 -0.49 -16.05
C THR A 137 -18.79 -1.36 -14.80
N GLY A 138 -19.89 -2.13 -14.68
CA GLY A 138 -20.15 -3.02 -13.55
C GLY A 138 -20.55 -2.30 -12.26
N ARG A 139 -20.54 -3.06 -11.15
CA ARG A 139 -20.98 -2.61 -9.82
C ARG A 139 -20.27 -1.34 -9.32
N TRP A 140 -19.02 -1.15 -9.73
CA TRP A 140 -18.14 -0.09 -9.22
C TRP A 140 -17.86 1.00 -10.26
N ALA A 141 -18.68 1.07 -11.31
CA ALA A 141 -18.58 2.11 -12.32
C ALA A 141 -18.62 3.50 -11.68
N TYR A 142 -17.65 4.35 -12.01
CA TYR A 142 -17.55 5.72 -11.52
C TYR A 142 -17.60 5.82 -10.00
N THR A 143 -16.94 4.88 -9.30
CA THR A 143 -16.75 4.96 -7.85
C THR A 143 -16.04 6.29 -7.52
N PRO A 144 -16.66 7.18 -6.72
CA PRO A 144 -16.19 8.55 -6.56
C PRO A 144 -15.00 8.63 -5.62
N ILE A 145 -14.07 9.51 -5.97
CA ILE A 145 -13.08 10.07 -5.03
C ILE A 145 -13.64 11.38 -4.51
N MET A 146 -13.57 11.62 -3.19
CA MET A 146 -14.06 12.86 -2.61
C MET A 146 -13.31 14.06 -3.21
N ALA A 147 -14.05 14.89 -3.95
CA ALA A 147 -13.58 16.18 -4.43
C ALA A 147 -13.80 17.28 -3.39
N ASN A 148 -13.09 18.40 -3.54
CA ASN A 148 -13.12 19.52 -2.59
C ASN A 148 -12.81 19.07 -1.15
N ALA A 149 -11.90 18.11 -1.01
CA ALA A 149 -11.61 17.44 0.26
C ALA A 149 -10.77 18.27 1.23
N ARG A 150 -10.28 19.46 0.84
CA ARG A 150 -9.39 20.30 1.65
C ARG A 150 -10.02 20.76 2.98
N GLU A 151 -11.35 20.91 3.02
CA GLU A 151 -12.07 21.20 4.28
C GLU A 151 -12.25 19.95 5.17
N TYR A 152 -12.20 18.77 4.56
CA TYR A 152 -12.40 17.48 5.23
C TYR A 152 -11.07 16.85 5.69
N SER A 153 -9.99 17.06 4.96
CA SER A 153 -8.66 16.52 5.23
C SER A 153 -7.57 17.52 4.86
N ASN A 154 -6.51 17.56 5.67
CA ASN A 154 -5.28 18.28 5.35
C ASN A 154 -4.35 17.48 4.42
N ILE A 155 -4.73 16.27 4.01
CA ILE A 155 -4.02 15.48 3.01
C ILE A 155 -4.94 15.32 1.80
N THR A 156 -4.58 16.02 0.73
CA THR A 156 -5.19 15.91 -0.59
C THR A 156 -4.09 15.92 -1.64
N ASN A 157 -4.44 15.53 -2.87
CA ASN A 157 -3.57 15.84 -3.99
C ASN A 157 -3.71 17.30 -4.43
N GLN A 158 -3.01 17.65 -5.51
CA GLN A 158 -2.90 19.02 -6.00
C GLN A 158 -4.24 19.65 -6.41
N TRP A 159 -5.20 18.80 -6.79
CA TRP A 159 -6.55 19.15 -7.23
C TRP A 159 -7.56 19.22 -6.08
N GLY A 160 -7.13 18.94 -4.84
CA GLY A 160 -8.03 18.88 -3.69
C GLY A 160 -8.89 17.62 -3.65
N LEU A 161 -8.48 16.55 -4.35
CA LEU A 161 -9.09 15.23 -4.19
C LEU A 161 -8.50 14.53 -2.98
N LEU A 162 -9.30 13.71 -2.29
CA LEU A 162 -8.85 12.89 -1.15
C LEU A 162 -7.95 11.74 -1.62
N ARG A 163 -6.70 12.09 -1.98
CA ARG A 163 -5.66 11.24 -2.56
C ARG A 163 -4.30 11.57 -1.96
N SER A 164 -3.32 10.70 -2.23
CA SER A 164 -1.92 10.96 -1.89
C SER A 164 -1.44 12.28 -2.50
N PRO A 165 -0.65 13.09 -1.78
CA PRO A 165 -0.17 14.39 -2.26
C PRO A 165 0.60 14.34 -3.58
N TRP A 166 1.33 13.25 -3.82
CA TRP A 166 2.14 13.04 -5.03
C TRP A 166 1.37 12.42 -6.20
N ASN A 167 0.09 12.06 -6.04
CA ASN A 167 -0.74 11.56 -7.14
C ASN A 167 -1.38 12.73 -7.88
N GLN A 168 -0.85 13.05 -9.06
CA GLN A 168 -1.22 14.26 -9.81
C GLN A 168 -2.51 14.12 -10.61
N ASP A 169 -3.19 12.98 -10.52
CA ASP A 169 -4.41 12.70 -11.28
C ASP A 169 -5.58 13.61 -10.84
N PRO A 170 -6.17 14.41 -11.76
CA PRO A 170 -7.33 15.25 -11.49
C PRO A 170 -8.67 14.51 -11.51
N VAL A 171 -8.72 13.25 -11.97
CA VAL A 171 -9.99 12.58 -12.22
C VAL A 171 -10.66 12.17 -10.89
N PRO A 172 -11.93 12.56 -10.63
CA PRO A 172 -12.57 12.33 -9.34
C PRO A 172 -13.20 10.92 -9.22
N TYR A 173 -12.60 9.91 -9.86
CA TYR A 173 -13.10 8.54 -9.88
C TYR A 173 -11.96 7.53 -9.73
N VAL A 174 -12.27 6.36 -9.17
CA VAL A 174 -11.31 5.25 -9.09
C VAL A 174 -10.83 4.84 -10.48
N GLN A 175 -9.51 4.74 -10.61
CA GLN A 175 -8.81 4.34 -11.82
C GLN A 175 -7.90 3.13 -11.56
N ARG A 176 -7.67 2.37 -12.62
CA ARG A 176 -6.76 1.22 -12.58
C ARG A 176 -5.97 1.14 -13.86
N HIS A 177 -4.70 0.77 -13.75
CA HIS A 177 -3.87 0.55 -14.91
C HIS A 177 -2.93 -0.62 -14.67
N LYS A 178 -2.88 -1.58 -15.59
CA LYS A 178 -1.96 -2.73 -15.45
C LYS A 178 -0.50 -2.39 -15.68
N LYS A 179 -0.21 -1.15 -16.10
CA LYS A 179 1.13 -0.72 -16.49
C LYS A 179 1.70 0.26 -15.49
N ILE A 180 3.01 0.18 -15.35
CA ILE A 180 3.84 1.14 -14.64
C ILE A 180 4.48 2.04 -15.70
N LEU A 181 4.50 3.35 -15.44
CA LEU A 181 4.98 4.37 -16.39
C LEU A 181 4.35 4.26 -17.81
N GLY A 182 3.10 3.79 -17.88
CA GLY A 182 2.23 3.74 -19.08
C GLY A 182 2.36 2.49 -19.98
N ASP A 183 3.40 1.67 -19.83
CA ASP A 183 3.65 0.52 -20.74
C ASP A 183 4.51 -0.60 -20.12
N GLY A 184 5.25 -0.36 -19.03
CA GLY A 184 5.99 -1.38 -18.29
C GLY A 184 5.08 -2.27 -17.48
N ASN A 185 5.44 -3.54 -17.32
CA ASN A 185 4.77 -4.42 -16.36
C ASN A 185 5.61 -4.43 -15.08
N TYR A 186 4.96 -4.42 -13.90
CA TYR A 186 5.70 -4.68 -12.68
C TYR A 186 6.25 -6.11 -12.65
N GLN A 187 5.36 -7.09 -12.80
CA GLN A 187 5.72 -8.50 -12.87
C GLN A 187 4.69 -9.26 -13.72
N PRO A 188 5.00 -10.47 -14.22
CA PRO A 188 4.14 -11.15 -15.19
C PRO A 188 2.82 -11.66 -14.60
N THR A 189 2.78 -12.06 -13.32
CA THR A 189 1.61 -12.64 -12.64
C THR A 189 1.54 -12.12 -11.20
N PHE A 190 0.40 -12.27 -10.52
CA PHE A 190 0.34 -12.04 -9.07
C PHE A 190 1.29 -12.96 -8.30
N PRO A 191 1.65 -12.61 -7.04
CA PRO A 191 2.48 -13.46 -6.19
C PRO A 191 1.90 -14.87 -6.08
N GLY A 192 2.72 -15.86 -6.43
CA GLY A 192 2.37 -17.27 -6.49
C GLY A 192 2.96 -18.07 -5.33
N CYS A 193 2.76 -19.38 -5.34
CA CYS A 193 3.18 -20.26 -4.24
C CYS A 193 4.69 -20.22 -3.96
N SER A 194 5.55 -19.95 -4.95
CA SER A 194 6.98 -19.76 -4.73
C SER A 194 7.30 -18.57 -3.82
N ASP A 195 6.61 -17.47 -4.03
CA ASP A 195 6.84 -16.21 -3.32
C ASP A 195 6.36 -16.33 -1.86
N PHE A 196 5.22 -17.00 -1.68
CA PHE A 196 4.72 -17.35 -0.35
C PHE A 196 5.62 -18.38 0.34
N ASP A 197 6.19 -19.36 -0.37
CA ASP A 197 7.10 -20.35 0.23
C ASP A 197 8.38 -19.69 0.74
N GLU A 198 8.94 -18.74 -0.02
CA GLU A 198 10.08 -17.93 0.40
C GLU A 198 9.79 -17.22 1.72
N ALA A 199 8.65 -16.52 1.80
CA ALA A 199 8.19 -15.87 3.03
C ALA A 199 7.95 -16.88 4.18
N PHE A 200 7.44 -18.07 3.86
CA PHE A 200 7.10 -19.10 4.86
C PHE A 200 8.33 -19.64 5.59
N THR A 201 9.48 -19.68 4.91
CA THR A 201 10.74 -20.21 5.45
C THR A 201 11.39 -19.30 6.51
N THR A 202 10.93 -18.05 6.64
CA THR A 202 11.41 -17.11 7.67
C THR A 202 11.11 -17.63 9.08
N THR A 203 11.94 -17.26 10.05
CA THR A 203 11.92 -17.83 11.41
C THR A 203 11.52 -16.84 12.50
N SER A 204 11.15 -15.61 12.16
CA SER A 204 10.66 -14.63 13.14
C SER A 204 9.61 -13.70 12.56
N PHE A 205 8.80 -13.11 13.43
CA PHE A 205 7.82 -12.09 13.07
C PHE A 205 8.48 -10.86 12.42
N SER A 206 9.65 -10.44 12.92
CA SER A 206 10.38 -9.29 12.35
C SER A 206 10.93 -9.54 10.94
N THR A 207 11.21 -10.81 10.59
CA THR A 207 11.80 -11.17 9.29
C THR A 207 10.78 -11.58 8.25
N ILE A 208 9.56 -11.99 8.65
CA ILE A 208 8.47 -12.26 7.70
C ILE A 208 7.78 -10.98 7.22
N THR A 209 7.74 -9.93 8.05
CA THR A 209 6.99 -8.70 7.75
C THR A 209 7.46 -7.97 6.49
N PRO A 210 8.77 -7.88 6.17
CA PRO A 210 9.25 -7.42 4.86
C PRO A 210 8.67 -8.19 3.67
N TYR A 211 8.59 -9.53 3.77
CA TYR A 211 8.05 -10.39 2.72
C TYR A 211 6.53 -10.25 2.59
N LEU A 212 5.83 -10.03 3.71
CA LEU A 212 4.41 -9.70 3.69
C LEU A 212 4.19 -8.40 2.93
N ASN A 213 4.95 -7.34 3.26
CA ASN A 213 4.81 -6.04 2.60
C ASN A 213 5.22 -6.08 1.12
N GLY A 214 6.48 -6.41 0.84
CA GLY A 214 7.11 -6.19 -0.46
C GLY A 214 6.99 -7.35 -1.45
N LEU A 215 6.82 -8.59 -0.98
CA LEU A 215 6.84 -9.77 -1.85
C LEU A 215 5.46 -10.38 -2.11
N THR A 216 4.62 -10.52 -1.07
CA THR A 216 3.36 -11.28 -1.22
C THR A 216 2.13 -10.38 -1.39
N HIS A 217 2.10 -9.17 -0.81
CA HIS A 217 0.95 -8.27 -0.91
C HIS A 217 1.19 -7.00 -1.74
N GLY A 218 2.32 -6.31 -1.56
CA GLY A 218 2.67 -5.10 -2.30
C GLY A 218 2.55 -5.24 -3.82
N PRO A 219 2.96 -6.36 -4.43
CA PRO A 219 2.76 -6.55 -5.85
C PRO A 219 1.32 -6.46 -6.35
N VAL A 220 0.35 -6.91 -5.55
CA VAL A 220 -1.07 -6.86 -5.92
C VAL A 220 -1.53 -5.42 -6.04
N HIS A 221 -1.07 -4.54 -5.13
CA HIS A 221 -1.32 -3.11 -5.16
C HIS A 221 -0.78 -2.45 -6.44
N LEU A 222 0.50 -2.72 -6.74
CA LEU A 222 1.21 -2.16 -7.88
C LEU A 222 0.56 -2.59 -9.21
N MET A 223 0.22 -3.87 -9.33
CA MET A 223 -0.33 -4.44 -10.55
C MET A 223 -1.74 -3.91 -10.87
N ILE A 224 -2.55 -3.62 -9.86
CA ILE A 224 -3.91 -3.08 -10.04
C ILE A 224 -3.88 -1.56 -10.26
N GLY A 225 -3.08 -0.83 -9.48
CA GLY A 225 -3.08 0.64 -9.50
C GLY A 225 -2.40 1.21 -10.74
N GLY A 226 -1.19 0.75 -11.03
CA GLY A 226 -0.41 1.27 -12.15
C GLY A 226 -0.08 2.76 -12.07
N GLN A 227 0.64 3.21 -13.09
CA GLN A 227 1.16 4.57 -13.18
C GLN A 227 1.29 4.99 -14.65
N TRP A 228 0.98 6.24 -14.98
CA TRP A 228 1.02 6.80 -16.34
C TRP A 228 1.12 8.34 -16.31
N HIS A 229 1.04 9.02 -17.46
CA HIS A 229 1.03 10.49 -17.58
C HIS A 229 2.23 11.27 -17.01
N GLN A 230 3.39 10.63 -16.82
CA GLN A 230 4.64 11.31 -16.49
C GLN A 230 5.28 12.01 -17.70
N ASN A 231 5.89 13.19 -17.50
CA ASN A 231 6.47 14.03 -18.56
C ASN A 231 7.96 13.77 -18.84
N SER A 232 8.58 12.73 -18.27
CA SER A 232 10.03 12.54 -18.37
C SER A 232 10.46 11.47 -19.39
N SER A 233 11.41 11.85 -20.26
CA SER A 233 12.15 10.97 -21.18
C SER A 233 13.62 10.76 -20.74
N GLY A 234 13.93 10.93 -19.45
CA GLY A 234 15.25 11.35 -18.95
C GLY A 234 16.44 10.41 -19.24
N ALA A 235 16.48 9.21 -18.66
CA ALA A 235 17.54 8.25 -18.97
C ALA A 235 16.91 6.90 -19.34
N GLU A 236 16.28 6.84 -20.53
CA GLU A 236 15.54 5.68 -21.12
C GLU A 236 15.12 4.62 -20.07
N ARG A 237 14.09 4.96 -19.28
CA ARG A 237 13.34 4.09 -18.34
C ARG A 237 14.13 3.45 -17.19
N PHE A 238 15.23 4.06 -16.77
CA PHE A 238 16.11 3.49 -15.72
C PHE A 238 16.65 2.07 -16.05
N TRP A 239 16.55 1.71 -17.33
CA TRP A 239 17.12 0.53 -17.98
C TRP A 239 16.39 -0.81 -17.82
N ALA A 240 15.04 -0.74 -17.82
CA ALA A 240 14.10 -1.76 -18.30
C ALA A 240 13.82 -3.00 -17.43
N ASN A 241 13.78 -2.84 -16.10
CA ASN A 241 13.00 -3.67 -15.16
C ASN A 241 12.75 -2.98 -13.79
N GLU A 242 13.15 -1.70 -13.60
CA GLU A 242 13.08 -1.01 -12.29
C GLU A 242 11.96 0.04 -12.19
N GLU A 243 10.97 -0.04 -13.08
CA GLU A 243 9.91 0.98 -13.18
C GLU A 243 8.99 1.00 -11.94
N SER A 244 8.86 -0.13 -11.23
CA SER A 244 7.89 -0.31 -10.15
C SER A 244 8.19 0.43 -8.85
N ASN A 245 9.45 0.74 -8.59
CA ASN A 245 9.84 1.46 -7.38
C ASN A 245 9.96 2.97 -7.61
N PHE A 246 9.77 3.42 -8.85
CA PHE A 246 9.92 4.82 -9.24
C PHE A 246 9.04 5.75 -8.39
N LEU A 247 7.75 5.41 -8.25
CA LEU A 247 6.83 6.16 -7.43
C LEU A 247 7.27 6.21 -5.96
N LEU A 248 7.74 5.09 -5.40
CA LEU A 248 8.18 5.00 -4.01
C LEU A 248 9.43 5.85 -3.78
N MET A 249 10.39 5.86 -4.72
CA MET A 249 11.57 6.73 -4.63
C MET A 249 11.21 8.22 -4.78
N SER A 250 10.28 8.57 -5.69
CA SER A 250 9.77 9.95 -5.80
C SER A 250 9.08 10.39 -4.50
N LYS A 251 8.33 9.49 -3.84
CA LYS A 251 7.75 9.71 -2.50
C LYS A 251 8.82 10.01 -1.44
N VAL A 252 9.99 9.34 -1.49
CA VAL A 252 11.12 9.65 -0.60
C VAL A 252 11.62 11.08 -0.85
N LEU A 253 11.85 11.48 -2.11
CA LEU A 253 12.24 12.86 -2.44
C LEU A 253 11.21 13.89 -1.97
N TRP A 254 9.91 13.58 -2.08
CA TRP A 254 8.83 14.43 -1.61
C TRP A 254 8.88 14.61 -0.09
N ARG A 255 9.07 13.53 0.69
CA ARG A 255 9.22 13.63 2.16
C ARG A 255 10.44 14.43 2.60
N HIS A 256 11.52 14.37 1.84
CA HIS A 256 12.72 15.19 2.05
C HIS A 256 12.58 16.62 1.52
N GLY A 257 11.51 16.94 0.80
CA GLY A 257 11.23 18.27 0.29
C GLY A 257 11.90 18.64 -1.03
N PHE A 258 12.56 17.69 -1.70
CA PHE A 258 13.16 17.92 -3.01
C PHE A 258 12.14 17.88 -4.14
N VAL A 259 11.03 17.16 -3.95
CA VAL A 259 9.85 17.18 -4.83
C VAL A 259 8.73 17.96 -4.14
N ARG A 260 8.12 18.90 -4.87
CA ARG A 260 7.04 19.78 -4.41
C ARG A 260 5.79 19.54 -5.23
N CYS A 261 4.70 19.22 -4.56
CA CYS A 261 3.39 18.98 -5.17
C CYS A 261 2.41 19.98 -4.54
N ASP A 262 2.49 21.24 -4.94
CA ASP A 262 1.71 22.31 -4.33
C ASP A 262 0.20 22.09 -4.56
N ASP A 263 -0.61 22.27 -3.52
CA ASP A 263 -2.02 21.92 -3.49
C ASP A 263 -2.96 23.02 -4.00
N THR A 264 -2.51 23.78 -4.99
CA THR A 264 -3.13 25.05 -5.42
C THR A 264 -4.01 24.95 -6.67
N CYS A 265 -4.15 23.76 -7.25
CA CYS A 265 -4.84 23.60 -8.53
C CYS A 265 -6.36 23.62 -8.37
N THR A 266 -7.01 24.24 -9.36
CA THR A 266 -8.47 24.34 -9.46
C THR A 266 -8.93 23.78 -10.81
N GLU A 267 -9.86 22.84 -10.77
CA GLU A 267 -10.46 22.24 -11.96
C GLU A 267 -11.08 23.31 -12.86
N GLY A 268 -10.75 23.28 -14.15
CA GLY A 268 -11.24 24.24 -15.15
C GLY A 268 -10.55 25.61 -15.15
N GLU A 269 -9.66 25.89 -14.19
CA GLU A 269 -8.88 27.13 -14.12
C GLU A 269 -7.38 26.90 -14.35
N THR A 270 -6.82 25.81 -13.80
CA THR A 270 -5.41 25.43 -13.94
C THR A 270 -5.22 24.48 -15.12
N ASP A 271 -4.25 24.77 -16.01
CA ASP A 271 -3.85 23.83 -17.07
C ASP A 271 -3.21 22.58 -16.43
N LEU A 272 -3.52 21.37 -16.95
CA LEU A 272 -2.96 20.11 -16.43
C LEU A 272 -1.43 20.10 -16.31
N LYS A 273 -0.75 20.67 -17.31
CA LYS A 273 0.72 20.79 -17.37
C LYS A 273 1.31 21.73 -16.31
N ASP A 274 0.50 22.63 -15.76
CA ASP A 274 0.91 23.61 -14.75
C ASP A 274 0.61 23.08 -13.35
N CYS A 275 -0.22 22.03 -13.24
CA CYS A 275 -0.52 21.32 -12.01
C CYS A 275 0.26 20.01 -11.93
N THR A 276 1.58 20.13 -11.81
CA THR A 276 2.46 18.98 -11.64
C THR A 276 3.30 19.11 -10.39
N CYS A 277 3.80 17.98 -9.89
CA CYS A 277 4.92 18.01 -8.97
C CYS A 277 6.15 18.58 -9.71
N THR A 278 7.02 19.25 -8.98
CA THR A 278 8.25 19.84 -9.53
C THR A 278 9.41 19.71 -8.56
N CYS A 279 10.62 19.75 -9.11
CA CYS A 279 11.83 20.00 -8.34
C CYS A 279 12.26 21.45 -8.57
N PRO A 280 12.20 22.33 -7.55
CA PRO A 280 12.71 23.68 -7.65
C PRO A 280 14.16 23.74 -8.16
N ALA A 281 14.39 24.50 -9.22
CA ALA A 281 15.71 24.60 -9.86
C ALA A 281 16.77 25.19 -8.91
N GLU A 282 16.34 26.00 -7.93
CA GLU A 282 17.17 26.60 -6.90
C GLU A 282 17.86 25.55 -6.01
N TYR A 283 17.33 24.31 -5.92
CA TYR A 283 18.02 23.23 -5.24
C TYR A 283 19.35 22.88 -5.93
N LEU A 284 19.43 23.01 -7.25
CA LEU A 284 20.63 22.73 -8.02
C LEU A 284 21.72 23.81 -7.88
N GLU A 285 21.41 24.95 -7.27
CA GLU A 285 22.41 25.94 -6.87
C GLU A 285 23.17 25.53 -5.59
N ARG A 286 22.58 24.61 -4.82
CA ARG A 286 23.07 24.19 -3.49
C ARG A 286 23.54 22.74 -3.46
N PHE A 287 22.94 21.87 -4.27
CA PHE A 287 23.19 20.45 -4.30
C PHE A 287 23.34 19.97 -5.74
N THR A 288 24.28 19.07 -5.97
CA THR A 288 24.31 18.29 -7.22
C THR A 288 23.20 17.24 -7.20
N PRO A 289 22.67 16.80 -8.37
CA PRO A 289 21.72 15.69 -8.41
C PRO A 289 22.22 14.43 -7.71
N TYR A 290 23.53 14.15 -7.79
CA TYR A 290 24.14 13.01 -7.10
C TYR A 290 24.07 13.14 -5.57
N GLU A 291 24.39 14.32 -5.01
CA GLU A 291 24.25 14.58 -3.56
C GLU A 291 22.80 14.41 -3.08
N ILE A 292 21.83 14.91 -3.86
CA ILE A 292 20.40 14.73 -3.54
C ILE A 292 20.05 13.24 -3.47
N LEU A 293 20.42 12.47 -4.49
CA LEU A 293 20.10 11.04 -4.57
C LEU A 293 20.92 10.16 -3.61
N THR A 294 21.97 10.69 -2.97
CA THR A 294 22.84 9.95 -2.05
C THR A 294 22.78 10.52 -0.64
N THR A 295 23.59 11.53 -0.34
CA THR A 295 23.80 12.07 1.00
C THR A 295 22.52 12.64 1.61
N GLU A 296 21.66 13.27 0.80
CA GLU A 296 20.47 13.94 1.31
C GLU A 296 19.24 13.03 1.43
N THR A 297 19.18 11.90 0.70
CA THR A 297 17.97 11.04 0.67
C THR A 297 18.21 9.52 0.66
N GLY A 298 19.44 9.07 0.36
CA GLY A 298 19.82 7.65 0.35
C GLY A 298 19.29 6.81 -0.82
N ILE A 299 18.57 7.42 -1.78
CA ILE A 299 17.83 6.69 -2.83
C ILE A 299 18.73 5.83 -3.73
N LEU A 300 19.99 6.20 -3.96
CA LEU A 300 20.89 5.42 -4.83
C LEU A 300 21.14 3.99 -4.32
N HIS A 301 20.96 3.70 -3.03
CA HIS A 301 21.07 2.34 -2.52
C HIS A 301 20.06 1.40 -3.21
N TRP A 302 18.78 1.78 -3.23
CA TRP A 302 17.76 1.00 -3.92
C TRP A 302 18.02 0.94 -5.41
N LEU A 303 18.36 2.06 -6.05
CA LEU A 303 18.69 2.06 -7.46
C LEU A 303 19.84 1.10 -7.78
N SER A 304 20.84 1.00 -6.91
CA SER A 304 21.92 0.01 -7.07
C SER A 304 21.40 -1.42 -6.94
N SER A 305 20.65 -1.73 -5.87
CA SER A 305 20.08 -3.07 -5.61
C SER A 305 19.20 -3.57 -6.76
N TYR A 306 18.46 -2.65 -7.35
CA TYR A 306 17.47 -2.93 -8.39
C TYR A 306 18.08 -2.97 -9.79
N SER A 307 19.04 -2.10 -10.12
CA SER A 307 19.57 -1.94 -11.49
C SER A 307 20.32 -3.13 -12.13
N LEU A 308 20.29 -4.34 -11.55
CA LEU A 308 20.95 -5.55 -12.05
C LEU A 308 22.43 -5.34 -12.37
N GLY A 309 23.12 -4.60 -11.50
CA GLY A 309 24.56 -4.32 -11.60
C GLY A 309 24.92 -3.17 -12.56
N LYS A 310 23.94 -2.44 -13.12
CA LYS A 310 24.22 -1.22 -13.91
C LYS A 310 24.65 -0.07 -13.02
N VAL A 311 24.04 0.07 -11.84
CA VAL A 311 24.48 0.98 -10.79
C VAL A 311 25.12 0.15 -9.69
N TYR A 312 26.37 0.46 -9.34
CA TYR A 312 27.11 -0.28 -8.32
C TYR A 312 27.84 0.68 -7.38
N TYR A 313 27.99 0.28 -6.13
CA TYR A 313 28.80 0.99 -5.14
C TYR A 313 30.25 0.52 -5.23
N ASP A 314 31.19 1.45 -5.39
CA ASP A 314 32.63 1.19 -5.33
C ASP A 314 33.17 1.53 -3.93
N ALA A 315 33.64 0.50 -3.22
CA ALA A 315 34.17 0.66 -1.87
C ALA A 315 35.54 1.37 -1.83
N ALA A 316 36.22 1.53 -2.97
CA ALA A 316 37.53 2.17 -3.02
C ALA A 316 37.46 3.69 -2.93
N ASP A 317 36.43 4.30 -3.53
CA ASP A 317 36.17 5.75 -3.46
C ASP A 317 34.86 6.11 -2.74
N GLU A 318 34.12 5.11 -2.27
CA GLU A 318 32.89 5.25 -1.49
C GLU A 318 31.76 5.94 -2.26
N LEU A 319 31.68 5.70 -3.58
CA LEU A 319 30.69 6.30 -4.48
C LEU A 319 29.91 5.26 -5.28
N TYR A 320 28.71 5.66 -5.72
CA TYR A 320 27.93 4.92 -6.70
C TYR A 320 28.32 5.32 -8.11
N HIS A 321 28.47 4.32 -8.97
CA HIS A 321 28.87 4.46 -10.37
C HIS A 321 27.89 3.79 -11.32
N ILE A 322 27.88 4.26 -12.57
CA ILE A 322 27.15 3.65 -13.66
C ILE A 322 28.12 2.88 -14.55
N ALA A 323 27.90 1.56 -14.65
CA ALA A 323 28.74 0.67 -15.43
C ALA A 323 28.87 1.13 -16.89
N GLY A 324 30.11 1.34 -17.34
CA GLY A 324 30.45 1.75 -18.70
C GLY A 324 30.32 3.25 -18.99
N TYR A 325 29.99 4.07 -17.98
CA TYR A 325 29.90 5.53 -18.14
C TYR A 325 31.21 6.20 -17.74
N THR A 326 31.56 7.28 -18.43
CA THR A 326 32.57 8.23 -17.95
C THR A 326 31.96 9.15 -16.90
N LYS A 327 32.80 9.81 -16.09
CA LYS A 327 32.35 10.79 -15.08
C LYS A 327 31.40 11.86 -15.65
N GLU A 328 31.65 12.35 -16.87
CA GLU A 328 30.77 13.33 -17.52
C GLU A 328 29.40 12.74 -17.89
N GLN A 329 29.40 11.50 -18.37
CA GLN A 329 28.17 10.77 -18.67
C GLN A 329 27.38 10.47 -17.40
N GLU A 330 28.04 10.10 -16.30
CA GLU A 330 27.42 9.88 -14.99
C GLU A 330 26.74 11.15 -14.47
N MET A 331 27.44 12.29 -14.48
CA MET A 331 26.85 13.56 -14.03
C MET A 331 25.57 13.91 -14.81
N LYS A 332 25.58 13.69 -16.13
CA LYS A 332 24.39 13.90 -16.97
C LYS A 332 23.28 12.91 -16.66
N ALA A 333 23.63 11.64 -16.43
CA ALA A 333 22.67 10.59 -16.09
C ALA A 333 22.00 10.84 -14.73
N TRP A 334 22.76 11.21 -13.70
CA TRP A 334 22.20 11.55 -12.39
C TRP A 334 21.26 12.74 -12.43
N GLY A 335 21.58 13.76 -13.25
CA GLY A 335 20.65 14.86 -13.53
C GLY A 335 19.34 14.39 -14.15
N ALA A 336 19.41 13.54 -15.16
CA ALA A 336 18.22 13.01 -15.84
C ALA A 336 17.37 12.08 -14.95
N VAL A 337 18.02 11.32 -14.07
CA VAL A 337 17.36 10.50 -13.04
C VAL A 337 16.57 11.38 -12.06
N TYR A 338 17.23 12.41 -11.51
CA TYR A 338 16.60 13.32 -10.57
C TYR A 338 15.41 14.03 -11.23
N GLU A 339 15.61 14.59 -12.42
CA GLU A 339 14.55 15.25 -13.21
C GLU A 339 13.37 14.31 -13.49
N ALA A 340 13.62 13.04 -13.77
CA ALA A 340 12.55 12.07 -13.97
C ALA A 340 11.67 11.91 -12.72
N MET A 341 12.26 11.81 -11.53
CA MET A 341 11.53 11.63 -10.27
C MET A 341 10.74 12.87 -9.80
N CYS A 342 10.96 14.03 -10.43
CA CYS A 342 10.25 15.27 -10.12
C CYS A 342 8.79 15.26 -10.54
N ASP A 343 8.44 14.44 -11.54
CA ASP A 343 7.09 14.27 -12.04
C ASP A 343 6.72 12.77 -11.95
N PRO A 344 6.10 12.33 -10.83
CA PRO A 344 5.63 10.96 -10.69
C PRO A 344 4.42 10.61 -11.59
N GLY A 345 3.90 11.52 -12.41
CA GLY A 345 2.68 11.30 -13.18
C GLY A 345 1.44 11.00 -12.33
N TRP A 346 0.54 10.24 -12.93
CA TRP A 346 -0.75 9.80 -12.40
C TRP A 346 -0.66 8.34 -11.98
N THR A 347 -1.42 7.96 -10.96
CA THR A 347 -1.40 6.60 -10.42
C THR A 347 -2.80 6.17 -10.04
N GLY A 348 -3.16 4.92 -10.34
CA GLY A 348 -4.40 4.35 -9.82
C GLY A 348 -4.31 4.17 -8.31
N GLU A 349 -5.45 4.18 -7.66
CA GLU A 349 -5.59 4.28 -6.20
C GLU A 349 -4.76 3.22 -5.48
N MET A 350 -4.83 1.98 -5.97
CA MET A 350 -4.17 0.81 -5.37
C MET A 350 -2.65 0.96 -5.28
N PHE A 351 -1.99 1.81 -6.08
CA PHE A 351 -0.54 1.99 -6.02
C PHE A 351 -0.11 3.10 -5.03
N THR A 352 -1.05 3.73 -4.32
CA THR A 352 -0.75 4.87 -3.43
C THR A 352 -1.32 4.67 -2.04
N SER A 353 -1.02 5.60 -1.12
CA SER A 353 -1.68 5.66 0.18
C SER A 353 -3.18 5.98 0.08
N GLY A 354 -3.73 6.27 -1.10
CA GLY A 354 -5.16 6.33 -1.38
C GLY A 354 -5.81 4.98 -1.69
N ALA A 355 -5.08 3.86 -1.63
CA ALA A 355 -5.54 2.54 -2.04
C ALA A 355 -6.92 2.09 -1.52
N PRO A 356 -7.35 2.42 -0.27
CA PRO A 356 -8.68 2.05 0.20
C PRO A 356 -9.84 2.69 -0.58
N ALA A 357 -9.57 3.64 -1.47
CA ALA A 357 -10.59 4.15 -2.38
C ALA A 357 -11.07 3.08 -3.37
N ASP A 358 -10.21 2.13 -3.72
CA ASP A 358 -10.59 0.95 -4.48
C ASP A 358 -11.11 -0.16 -3.52
N PRO A 359 -12.38 -0.60 -3.67
CA PRO A 359 -12.96 -1.60 -2.78
C PRO A 359 -12.25 -2.97 -2.79
N VAL A 360 -11.45 -3.29 -3.81
CA VAL A 360 -10.66 -4.55 -3.84
C VAL A 360 -9.60 -4.58 -2.72
N PHE A 361 -9.20 -3.42 -2.21
CA PHE A 361 -8.26 -3.26 -1.09
C PHE A 361 -8.59 -4.19 0.08
N PHE A 362 -9.86 -4.33 0.45
CA PHE A 362 -10.20 -4.99 1.71
C PHE A 362 -10.16 -6.52 1.66
N VAL A 363 -10.18 -7.12 0.46
CA VAL A 363 -10.14 -8.59 0.31
C VAL A 363 -8.73 -9.14 0.09
N ILE A 364 -7.72 -8.27 -0.11
CA ILE A 364 -6.32 -8.69 -0.27
C ILE A 364 -5.56 -8.77 1.06
N HIS A 365 -5.86 -7.89 2.04
CA HIS A 365 -5.14 -7.85 3.32
C HIS A 365 -5.48 -9.05 4.22
N THR A 366 -6.70 -9.56 4.10
CA THR A 366 -7.12 -10.80 4.77
C THR A 366 -6.32 -12.01 4.31
N THR A 367 -5.81 -12.01 3.08
CA THR A 367 -4.96 -13.09 2.56
C THR A 367 -3.57 -13.05 3.19
N ALA A 368 -2.97 -11.86 3.32
CA ALA A 368 -1.71 -11.68 4.04
C ALA A 368 -1.84 -12.07 5.53
N GLU A 369 -2.94 -11.69 6.18
CA GLU A 369 -3.24 -12.09 7.55
C GLU A 369 -3.40 -13.62 7.69
N ARG A 370 -4.21 -14.24 6.83
CA ARG A 370 -4.45 -15.69 6.84
C ARG A 370 -3.14 -16.47 6.69
N PHE A 371 -2.26 -16.02 5.80
CA PHE A 371 -0.94 -16.61 5.61
C PHE A 371 -0.05 -16.49 6.85
N LEU A 372 0.01 -15.32 7.48
CA LEU A 372 0.73 -15.13 8.75
C LEU A 372 0.18 -16.04 9.86
N TRP A 373 -1.13 -16.23 9.92
CA TRP A 373 -1.74 -17.17 10.88
C TRP A 373 -1.37 -18.63 10.58
N THR A 374 -1.32 -19.04 9.31
CA THR A 374 -0.80 -20.36 8.94
C THR A 374 0.62 -20.55 9.49
N ARG A 375 1.49 -19.55 9.33
CA ARG A 375 2.87 -19.60 9.83
C ARG A 375 2.93 -19.77 11.35
N ILE A 376 2.09 -19.02 12.08
CA ILE A 376 1.97 -19.09 13.54
C ILE A 376 1.44 -20.46 13.97
N LEU A 377 0.34 -20.93 13.38
CA LEU A 377 -0.28 -22.21 13.73
C LEU A 377 0.68 -23.38 13.52
N ASN A 378 1.40 -23.42 12.40
CA ASN A 378 2.40 -24.44 12.13
C ASN A 378 3.56 -24.43 13.14
N SER A 379 3.98 -23.25 13.59
CA SER A 379 5.01 -23.14 14.64
C SER A 379 4.54 -23.69 15.99
N LEU A 380 3.24 -23.62 16.27
CA LEU A 380 2.65 -24.14 17.50
C LEU A 380 2.42 -25.66 17.43
N GLU A 381 2.03 -26.16 16.25
CA GLU A 381 1.76 -27.59 16.03
C GLU A 381 3.04 -28.41 15.87
N SER A 382 4.02 -27.90 15.11
CA SER A 382 5.27 -28.59 14.80
C SER A 382 6.50 -27.66 14.98
N PRO A 383 6.83 -27.26 16.22
CA PRO A 383 7.89 -26.27 16.49
C PRO A 383 9.30 -26.69 16.05
N GLU A 384 9.58 -28.00 15.97
CA GLU A 384 10.86 -28.51 15.47
C GLU A 384 10.99 -28.38 13.95
N LYS A 385 9.87 -28.48 13.21
CA LYS A 385 9.81 -28.35 11.75
C LYS A 385 9.72 -26.88 11.34
N TRP A 386 8.91 -26.10 12.08
CA TRP A 386 8.53 -24.73 11.72
C TRP A 386 8.83 -23.72 12.83
N PRO A 387 10.08 -23.63 13.34
CA PRO A 387 10.42 -22.71 14.43
C PRO A 387 10.10 -21.26 14.05
N PHE A 388 9.40 -20.53 14.93
CA PHE A 388 9.01 -19.14 14.67
C PHE A 388 9.02 -18.30 15.94
N ASP A 389 9.89 -17.30 15.98
CA ASP A 389 9.93 -16.33 17.06
C ASP A 389 8.88 -15.23 16.83
N GLN A 390 7.85 -15.20 17.68
CA GLN A 390 6.77 -14.20 17.63
C GLN A 390 7.09 -12.93 18.42
N THR A 391 8.33 -12.78 18.91
CA THR A 391 8.77 -11.55 19.58
C THR A 391 8.62 -10.37 18.64
N TRP A 392 8.03 -9.28 19.15
CA TRP A 392 7.92 -8.04 18.37
C TRP A 392 9.32 -7.52 18.08
N GLY A 393 9.60 -7.25 16.82
CA GLY A 393 10.86 -6.70 16.37
C GLY A 393 10.62 -5.80 15.19
N TYR A 394 11.41 -4.75 15.11
CA TYR A 394 11.49 -3.88 13.96
C TYR A 394 12.85 -4.09 13.31
N ASP A 395 12.85 -4.56 12.08
CA ASP A 395 14.05 -4.62 11.23
C ASP A 395 13.89 -3.55 10.15
N HIS A 396 14.86 -2.64 10.02
CA HIS A 396 14.80 -1.66 8.94
C HIS A 396 15.02 -2.40 7.63
N ASP A 397 13.91 -2.68 6.94
CA ASP A 397 13.97 -3.36 5.66
C ASP A 397 14.39 -2.37 4.58
N VAL A 398 15.70 -2.26 4.41
CA VAL A 398 16.30 -1.46 3.34
C VAL A 398 16.07 -2.08 1.96
N SER A 399 15.38 -3.23 1.84
CA SER A 399 15.11 -3.86 0.55
C SER A 399 13.94 -3.22 -0.21
N THR A 400 13.13 -2.35 0.42
CA THR A 400 12.05 -1.62 -0.25
C THR A 400 12.10 -0.11 0.06
N PRO A 401 11.73 0.79 -0.87
CA PRO A 401 11.75 2.23 -0.60
C PRO A 401 10.59 2.75 0.28
N SER A 402 9.83 1.87 0.93
CA SER A 402 8.76 2.28 1.86
C SER A 402 9.35 2.70 3.22
N ASP A 403 10.31 1.93 3.75
CA ASP A 403 11.11 2.25 4.94
C ASP A 403 12.51 2.72 4.53
N TYR A 404 12.76 4.01 4.64
CA TYR A 404 14.07 4.63 4.39
C TYR A 404 14.88 4.90 5.67
N GLY A 405 14.38 4.42 6.81
CA GLY A 405 15.03 4.50 8.12
C GLY A 405 15.17 5.91 8.67
N GLU A 406 14.40 6.88 8.18
CA GLU A 406 14.44 8.27 8.63
C GLU A 406 13.04 8.84 8.85
N VAL A 407 12.98 9.81 9.77
CA VAL A 407 11.79 10.63 10.02
C VAL A 407 12.14 12.08 9.71
N CYS A 408 11.38 12.69 8.81
CA CYS A 408 11.58 14.07 8.37
C CYS A 408 10.70 15.04 9.17
N HIS A 409 11.34 15.97 9.88
CA HIS A 409 10.65 16.91 10.76
C HIS A 409 10.30 18.20 10.02
N TRP A 410 9.02 18.35 9.68
CA TRP A 410 8.48 19.51 8.97
C TRP A 410 7.96 20.63 9.89
N GLU A 411 7.98 20.42 11.21
CA GLU A 411 7.56 21.44 12.18
C GLU A 411 8.46 22.68 12.10
N GLY A 412 7.85 23.86 11.90
CA GLY A 412 8.58 25.12 11.78
C GLY A 412 9.30 25.34 10.44
N VAL A 413 9.13 24.44 9.46
CA VAL A 413 9.68 24.61 8.11
C VAL A 413 8.80 25.57 7.31
N GLU A 414 9.13 26.87 7.37
CA GLU A 414 8.41 27.92 6.65
C GLU A 414 9.13 28.37 5.37
N GLY A 415 8.43 28.37 4.24
CA GLY A 415 8.90 28.85 2.95
C GLY A 415 9.07 27.74 1.92
N THR A 416 8.85 28.08 0.64
CA THR A 416 8.72 27.11 -0.47
C THR A 416 9.99 26.33 -0.78
N LEU A 417 11.17 26.84 -0.39
CA LEU A 417 12.47 26.21 -0.64
C LEU A 417 13.13 25.64 0.62
N LYS A 418 12.50 25.70 1.80
CA LYS A 418 13.11 25.12 3.00
C LYS A 418 12.91 23.61 3.05
N LEU A 419 13.98 22.91 3.42
CA LEU A 419 14.01 21.47 3.60
C LEU A 419 13.80 21.14 5.09
N PRO A 420 13.18 19.99 5.41
CA PRO A 420 13.08 19.50 6.78
C PRO A 420 14.44 18.98 7.24
N THR A 421 14.55 18.74 8.55
CA THR A 421 15.63 17.91 9.08
C THR A 421 15.14 16.47 9.11
N CYS A 422 15.82 15.56 8.41
CA CYS A 422 15.54 14.12 8.49
C CYS A 422 16.60 13.43 9.37
N ASN A 423 16.15 12.62 10.32
CA ASN A 423 17.03 11.91 11.25
C ASN A 423 16.77 10.42 11.19
N LYS A 424 17.81 9.59 11.38
CA LYS A 424 17.68 8.15 11.53
C LYS A 424 16.79 7.81 12.73
N ALA A 425 15.65 7.18 12.48
CA ALA A 425 14.64 6.84 13.48
C ALA A 425 13.62 5.84 12.90
N THR A 426 12.89 5.18 13.80
CA THR A 426 11.69 4.41 13.46
C THR A 426 10.48 5.34 13.46
N CYS A 427 9.67 5.28 12.41
CA CYS A 427 8.43 6.05 12.34
C CYS A 427 7.45 5.58 13.41
N ALA A 428 6.71 6.52 14.02
CA ALA A 428 5.65 6.16 14.95
C ALA A 428 4.58 5.28 14.27
N GLY A 429 4.01 4.33 14.99
CA GLY A 429 3.10 3.32 14.46
C GLY A 429 3.74 1.93 14.37
N HIS A 430 5.07 1.82 14.43
CA HIS A 430 5.76 0.55 14.24
C HIS A 430 6.30 -0.08 15.51
N ASP A 431 6.48 0.71 16.58
CA ASP A 431 6.97 0.19 17.85
C ASP A 431 5.89 -0.62 18.58
N GLU A 432 6.29 -1.60 19.38
CA GLU A 432 5.35 -2.49 20.08
C GLU A 432 4.35 -1.74 20.98
N ASN A 433 4.73 -0.56 21.47
CA ASN A 433 3.96 0.23 22.41
C ASN A 433 3.25 1.43 21.75
N ASP A 434 3.41 1.62 20.44
CA ASP A 434 2.70 2.66 19.72
C ASP A 434 1.20 2.42 19.75
N VAL A 435 0.46 3.51 19.97
CA VAL A 435 -1.00 3.49 20.01
C VAL A 435 -1.52 3.48 18.58
N LEU A 436 -2.30 2.45 18.28
CA LEU A 436 -2.99 2.33 17.03
C LEU A 436 -4.17 3.31 16.98
N PRO A 437 -4.49 3.88 15.80
CA PRO A 437 -5.65 4.77 15.62
C PRO A 437 -6.98 3.99 15.56
N PHE A 438 -7.08 2.88 16.28
CA PHE A 438 -8.21 1.96 16.31
C PHE A 438 -8.63 1.65 17.74
N GLY A 439 -9.91 1.36 17.94
CA GLY A 439 -10.47 1.13 19.26
C GLY A 439 -11.87 0.55 19.22
N ASP A 440 -12.37 0.16 20.39
CA ASP A 440 -13.77 -0.24 20.58
C ASP A 440 -14.20 -1.47 19.75
N PHE A 441 -13.29 -2.41 19.48
CA PHE A 441 -13.62 -3.60 18.68
C PHE A 441 -14.44 -4.65 19.46
N ILE A 442 -14.28 -4.71 20.79
CA ILE A 442 -14.98 -5.68 21.64
C ILE A 442 -15.81 -4.90 22.66
N SER A 443 -17.14 -4.95 22.51
CA SER A 443 -18.08 -4.30 23.44
C SER A 443 -18.45 -5.23 24.61
N GLY A 444 -18.55 -4.69 25.83
CA GLY A 444 -19.23 -5.36 26.95
C GLY A 444 -18.39 -6.31 27.82
N GLU A 445 -17.06 -6.27 27.71
CA GLU A 445 -16.16 -6.88 28.70
C GLU A 445 -15.56 -5.80 29.63
N ASP A 446 -15.27 -6.16 30.88
CA ASP A 446 -14.53 -5.32 31.85
C ASP A 446 -13.12 -4.91 31.34
N ASP A 447 -12.68 -5.48 30.21
CA ASP A 447 -11.39 -5.28 29.54
C ASP A 447 -11.51 -4.58 28.17
N ALA A 448 -12.62 -3.89 27.86
CA ALA A 448 -12.72 -3.11 26.62
C ALA A 448 -11.65 -2.00 26.63
N TRP A 449 -10.62 -2.13 25.81
CA TRP A 449 -9.57 -1.13 25.72
C TRP A 449 -10.09 0.06 24.89
N PRO A 450 -10.09 1.29 25.44
CA PRO A 450 -10.49 2.47 24.66
C PRO A 450 -9.54 2.75 23.47
N TYR A 451 -8.33 2.20 23.53
CA TYR A 451 -7.31 2.25 22.48
C TYR A 451 -6.44 1.00 22.55
N TYR A 452 -5.91 0.56 21.42
CA TYR A 452 -4.96 -0.55 21.36
C TYR A 452 -3.56 -0.02 21.11
N THR A 453 -2.55 -0.66 21.72
CA THR A 453 -1.17 -0.58 21.20
C THR A 453 -0.94 -1.73 20.23
N ASN A 454 0.10 -1.65 19.41
CA ASN A 454 0.55 -2.76 18.56
C ASN A 454 0.58 -4.10 19.30
N LYS A 455 1.29 -4.16 20.43
CA LYS A 455 1.39 -5.35 21.29
C LYS A 455 0.05 -5.87 21.81
N LYS A 456 -0.84 -4.97 22.25
CA LYS A 456 -2.16 -5.36 22.77
C LYS A 456 -3.04 -5.92 21.66
N PHE A 457 -3.05 -5.26 20.51
CA PHE A 457 -3.81 -5.69 19.35
C PHE A 457 -3.28 -7.01 18.80
N TRP A 458 -1.96 -7.12 18.62
CA TRP A 458 -1.30 -8.35 18.19
C TRP A 458 -1.62 -9.54 19.08
N LYS A 459 -1.62 -9.34 20.41
CA LYS A 459 -2.03 -10.38 21.36
C LYS A 459 -3.50 -10.77 21.22
N MET A 460 -4.39 -9.80 21.01
CA MET A 460 -5.82 -10.05 20.81
C MET A 460 -6.06 -10.86 19.53
N MET A 461 -5.31 -10.57 18.48
CA MET A 461 -5.45 -11.13 17.15
C MET A 461 -4.68 -12.44 16.90
N GLN A 462 -4.07 -13.02 17.93
CA GLN A 462 -3.47 -14.35 17.80
C GLN A 462 -4.53 -15.40 17.48
N PRO A 463 -4.25 -16.40 16.61
CA PRO A 463 -5.21 -17.44 16.26
C PRO A 463 -5.63 -18.29 17.48
N THR A 464 -4.81 -18.33 18.53
CA THR A 464 -5.09 -19.01 19.81
C THR A 464 -5.86 -18.15 20.82
N SER A 465 -6.12 -16.88 20.52
CA SER A 465 -6.79 -15.95 21.42
C SER A 465 -8.28 -16.28 21.58
N GLU A 466 -8.75 -16.30 22.83
CA GLU A 466 -10.18 -16.43 23.16
C GLU A 466 -10.97 -15.17 22.81
N LYS A 467 -10.31 -14.01 22.77
CA LYS A 467 -10.90 -12.70 22.45
C LYS A 467 -10.92 -12.39 20.95
N LEU A 468 -10.43 -13.32 20.14
CA LEU A 468 -10.36 -13.16 18.69
C LEU A 468 -11.78 -13.08 18.08
N PRO A 469 -12.13 -12.00 17.35
CA PRO A 469 -13.49 -11.79 16.86
C PRO A 469 -13.88 -12.64 15.64
N TYR A 470 -12.90 -13.16 14.90
CA TYR A 470 -13.12 -13.96 13.69
C TYR A 470 -12.09 -15.08 13.53
N THR A 471 -12.33 -16.00 12.62
CA THR A 471 -11.36 -16.99 12.14
C THR A 471 -11.46 -17.12 10.62
N TYR A 472 -10.48 -17.78 10.01
CA TYR A 472 -10.58 -18.26 8.63
C TYR A 472 -11.21 -19.66 8.63
N ASP A 473 -11.94 -19.99 7.56
CA ASP A 473 -12.56 -21.30 7.35
C ASP A 473 -11.54 -22.41 7.09
N THR A 474 -10.40 -22.07 6.48
CA THR A 474 -9.32 -23.01 6.20
C THR A 474 -7.93 -22.35 6.20
N PHE A 475 -6.92 -23.15 6.56
CA PHE A 475 -5.50 -22.81 6.43
C PHE A 475 -4.78 -23.75 5.44
N SER A 476 -5.54 -24.43 4.58
CA SER A 476 -5.00 -25.32 3.54
C SER A 476 -4.79 -24.56 2.22
N TYR A 477 -3.74 -24.95 1.49
CA TYR A 477 -3.35 -24.37 0.20
C TYR A 477 -3.10 -25.49 -0.83
N PRO A 478 -4.14 -26.28 -1.19
CA PRO A 478 -3.95 -27.48 -2.01
C PRO A 478 -3.29 -27.19 -3.36
N TRP A 479 -3.56 -26.02 -3.94
CA TRP A 479 -2.96 -25.60 -5.20
C TRP A 479 -1.44 -25.39 -5.09
N CYS A 480 -0.95 -24.92 -3.94
CA CYS A 480 0.48 -24.85 -3.64
C CYS A 480 1.08 -26.23 -3.37
N SER A 481 0.36 -27.09 -2.66
CA SER A 481 0.80 -28.48 -2.45
C SER A 481 0.92 -29.27 -3.76
N ASP A 482 0.01 -29.05 -4.70
CA ASP A 482 0.06 -29.64 -6.05
C ASP A 482 1.31 -29.20 -6.84
N LEU A 483 1.87 -28.03 -6.50
CA LEU A 483 3.11 -27.50 -7.07
C LEU A 483 4.37 -27.92 -6.26
N GLY A 484 4.20 -28.68 -5.17
CA GLY A 484 5.29 -29.16 -4.33
C GLY A 484 5.64 -28.28 -3.13
N TYR A 485 4.85 -27.24 -2.87
CA TYR A 485 5.00 -26.38 -1.69
C TYR A 485 4.10 -26.90 -0.57
N ASP A 486 4.68 -27.60 0.39
CA ASP A 486 3.95 -28.22 1.50
C ASP A 486 4.21 -27.48 2.82
N TRP A 487 3.25 -26.65 3.20
CA TRP A 487 3.21 -25.96 4.49
C TRP A 487 2.32 -26.70 5.49
N SER A 488 2.21 -28.04 5.45
CA SER A 488 1.57 -28.75 6.57
C SER A 488 2.47 -28.71 7.80
N ALA A 489 1.86 -28.67 8.99
CA ALA A 489 2.56 -29.02 10.22
C ALA A 489 3.10 -30.45 10.17
#